data_AF-A0A386PQZ2-F1
#
_entry.id   AF-A0A386PQZ2-F1
#
_cell.length_a   1.000
_cell.length_b   1.000
_cell.length_c   1.000
_cell.angle_alpha   90.00
_cell.angle_beta   90.00
_cell.angle_gamma   90.00
#
_symmetry.space_group_name_H-M   'P 1'
#
loop_
_entity.id
_entity.type
_entity.pdbx_description
1 polymer ?
#
loop_
_entity_poly.entity_id
_entity_poly.type
_entity_poly.pdbx_seq_one_letter_code
_entity_poly.pdbx_strand_id
1 'polypeptide(L)'
;MKIWELAKKDCLAGMKYKDIATKYGVSVNTVKSWKSRHSWIRDASTKKSMHPKSKKVAPKIVDELDENIELTKKQKWFCLYYLQQFNSTWAY
;
A
#
# COMPACT_ATOMS: atom_id res chain seq x y z
N MET A 1 22.79 -30.79 12.95
CA MET A 1 22.33 -29.74 12.01
C MET A 1 21.17 -29.00 12.64
N LYS A 2 21.04 -27.68 12.42
CA LYS A 2 19.97 -26.89 13.04
C LYS A 2 18.65 -27.12 12.27
N ILE A 3 17.56 -27.34 13.00
CA ILE A 3 16.22 -27.66 12.43
C ILE A 3 15.72 -26.54 11.49
N TRP A 4 16.03 -25.28 11.81
CA TRP A 4 15.61 -24.14 11.00
C TRP A 4 16.32 -24.04 9.65
N GLU A 5 17.52 -24.60 9.47
CA GLU A 5 18.23 -24.60 8.18
C GLU A 5 17.54 -25.55 7.19
N LEU A 6 17.08 -26.70 7.69
CA LEU A 6 16.30 -27.67 6.90
C LEU A 6 14.92 -27.10 6.57
N ALA A 7 14.26 -26.49 7.55
CA ALA A 7 12.99 -25.80 7.34
C ALA A 7 13.12 -24.62 6.35
N LYS A 8 14.28 -23.94 6.29
CA LYS A 8 14.56 -22.90 5.27
C LYS A 8 14.57 -23.49 3.87
N LYS A 9 15.24 -24.63 3.67
CA LYS A 9 15.31 -25.32 2.37
C LYS A 9 13.92 -25.79 1.92
N ASP A 10 13.16 -26.43 2.81
CA ASP A 10 11.78 -26.83 2.53
C ASP A 10 10.88 -25.62 2.25
N CYS A 11 11.10 -24.51 2.98
CA CYS A 11 10.38 -23.26 2.76
C CYS A 11 10.70 -22.65 1.38
N LEU A 12 11.96 -22.68 0.94
CA LEU A 12 12.37 -22.20 -0.39
C LEU A 12 11.84 -23.13 -1.50
N ALA A 13 11.75 -24.44 -1.24
CA ALA A 13 11.14 -25.42 -2.13
C ALA A 13 9.61 -25.28 -2.28
N GLY A 14 8.97 -24.32 -1.61
CA GLY A 14 7.55 -24.03 -1.75
C GLY A 14 6.61 -24.82 -0.83
N MET A 15 7.14 -25.64 0.09
CA MET A 15 6.32 -26.39 1.05
C MET A 15 5.49 -25.48 1.96
N LYS A 16 4.27 -25.88 2.32
CA LYS A 16 3.43 -25.08 3.22
C LYS A 16 3.98 -25.15 4.65
N TYR A 17 3.76 -24.10 5.42
CA TYR A 17 4.25 -24.03 6.81
C TYR A 17 3.65 -25.11 7.72
N LYS A 18 2.45 -25.60 7.43
CA LYS A 18 1.80 -26.70 8.17
C LYS A 18 2.53 -28.04 7.97
N ASP A 19 3.00 -28.28 6.75
CA ASP A 19 3.67 -29.55 6.41
C ASP A 19 5.09 -29.56 6.97
N ILE A 20 5.78 -28.42 6.93
CA ILE A 20 7.09 -28.22 7.57
C ILE A 20 6.97 -28.39 9.10
N ALA A 21 5.93 -27.81 9.70
CA ALA A 21 5.64 -27.96 11.12
C ALA A 21 5.45 -29.43 11.52
N THR A 22 4.66 -30.17 10.74
CA THR A 22 4.38 -31.60 10.99
C THR A 22 5.64 -32.46 10.80
N LYS A 23 6.43 -32.20 9.73
CA LYS A 23 7.67 -32.93 9.40
C LYS A 23 8.73 -32.83 10.49
N TYR A 24 8.85 -31.66 11.13
CA TYR A 24 9.87 -31.41 12.17
C TYR A 24 9.30 -31.40 13.60
N GLY A 25 8.01 -31.71 13.78
CA GLY A 25 7.36 -31.71 15.11
C GLY A 25 7.34 -30.34 15.80
N VAL A 26 7.33 -29.24 15.03
CA VAL A 26 7.34 -27.87 15.56
C VAL A 26 6.03 -27.16 15.29
N SER A 27 5.68 -26.18 16.12
CA SER A 27 4.48 -25.37 15.86
C SER A 27 4.65 -24.53 14.58
N VAL A 28 3.53 -24.26 13.90
CA VAL A 28 3.51 -23.35 12.74
C VAL A 28 4.03 -21.96 13.11
N ASN A 29 3.82 -21.53 14.37
CA ASN A 29 4.31 -20.25 14.88
C ASN A 29 5.84 -20.23 15.00
N THR A 30 6.46 -21.35 15.33
CA THR A 30 7.92 -21.52 15.35
C THR A 30 8.51 -21.34 13.94
N VAL A 31 7.88 -21.95 12.93
CA VAL A 31 8.29 -21.80 11.52
C VAL A 31 8.14 -20.35 11.03
N LYS A 32 7.04 -19.68 11.39
CA LYS A 32 6.82 -18.25 11.11
C LYS A 32 7.87 -17.36 11.80
N SER A 33 8.23 -17.68 13.05
CA SER A 33 9.24 -16.94 13.80
C SER A 33 10.63 -17.06 13.16
N TRP A 34 11.02 -18.25 12.70
CA TRP A 34 12.28 -18.45 11.97
C TRP A 34 12.31 -17.68 10.64
N LYS A 35 11.20 -17.71 9.89
CA LYS A 35 11.06 -16.91 8.66
C LYS A 35 11.31 -15.42 8.92
N SER A 36 10.77 -14.89 10.01
CA SER A 36 10.94 -13.48 10.39
C SER A 36 12.35 -13.16 10.87
N ARG A 37 12.96 -14.01 11.71
CA ARG A 37 14.31 -13.79 12.27
C ARG A 37 15.43 -13.94 11.25
N HIS A 38 15.23 -14.80 10.25
CA HIS A 38 16.23 -15.10 9.24
C HIS A 38 15.86 -14.57 7.85
N SER A 39 14.85 -13.69 7.80
CA SER A 39 14.38 -13.01 6.59
C SER A 39 14.29 -13.94 5.38
N TRP A 40 13.57 -15.06 5.53
CA TRP A 40 13.39 -16.00 4.42
C TRP A 40 12.49 -15.37 3.36
N ILE A 41 13.10 -14.84 2.31
CA ILE A 41 12.43 -14.29 1.15
C ILE A 41 12.02 -15.46 0.25
N ARG A 42 10.72 -15.52 -0.08
CA ARG A 42 10.22 -16.34 -1.19
C ARG A 42 10.02 -15.40 -2.35
N ASP A 43 10.66 -15.68 -3.48
CA ASP A 43 10.51 -14.88 -4.71
C ASP A 43 9.05 -14.82 -5.21
N ALA A 44 8.17 -15.68 -4.70
CA ALA A 44 6.75 -15.74 -5.03
C ALA A 44 5.90 -14.58 -4.51
N SER A 45 6.40 -13.68 -3.65
CA SER A 45 5.64 -12.47 -3.30
C SER A 45 5.99 -11.36 -4.27
N THR A 46 5.36 -11.41 -5.44
CA THR A 46 5.14 -10.24 -6.30
C THR A 46 4.94 -9.02 -5.43
N LYS A 47 5.79 -8.01 -5.65
CA LYS A 47 5.84 -6.70 -5.02
C LYS A 47 4.49 -6.35 -4.39
N LYS A 48 4.40 -6.30 -3.06
CA LYS A 48 3.26 -5.70 -2.37
C LYS A 48 3.16 -4.27 -2.90
N SER A 49 2.29 -4.04 -3.86
CA SER A 49 1.95 -2.71 -4.34
C SER A 49 1.32 -2.03 -3.14
N MET A 50 2.13 -1.29 -2.38
CA MET A 50 1.63 -0.32 -1.42
C MET A 50 0.71 0.56 -2.26
N HIS A 51 -0.61 0.53 -1.99
CA HIS A 51 -1.57 1.34 -2.72
C HIS A 51 -0.96 2.74 -2.88
N PRO A 52 -0.64 3.18 -4.12
CA PRO A 52 -0.06 4.48 -4.29
C PRO A 52 -1.05 5.46 -3.68
N LYS A 53 -0.61 6.25 -2.70
CA LYS A 53 -1.45 7.30 -2.11
C LYS A 53 -2.02 8.07 -3.29
N SER A 54 -3.35 8.09 -3.43
CA SER A 54 -3.99 8.90 -4.46
C SER A 54 -3.48 10.32 -4.26
N LYS A 55 -2.69 10.82 -5.21
CA LYS A 55 -2.35 12.25 -5.21
C LYS A 55 -3.70 12.96 -5.22
N LYS A 56 -3.95 13.84 -4.25
CA LYS A 56 -5.08 14.76 -4.30
C LYS A 56 -4.78 15.74 -5.44
N VAL A 57 -5.03 15.29 -6.67
CA VAL A 57 -4.92 16.15 -7.85
C VAL A 57 -6.09 17.12 -7.76
N ALA A 58 -5.82 18.42 -7.93
CA ALA A 58 -6.88 19.40 -8.08
C ALA A 58 -7.81 18.94 -9.21
N PRO A 59 -9.13 19.12 -9.07
CA PRO A 59 -10.06 18.77 -10.14
C PRO A 59 -9.72 19.57 -11.40
N LYS A 60 -9.81 18.93 -12.58
CA LYS A 60 -9.52 19.53 -13.90
C LYS A 60 -10.19 20.88 -14.16
N ILE A 61 -11.30 21.12 -13.45
CA ILE A 61 -12.06 22.39 -13.43
C ILE A 61 -11.18 23.59 -13.06
N VAL A 62 -10.15 23.41 -12.24
CA VAL A 62 -9.23 24.50 -11.86
C VAL A 62 -8.37 24.94 -13.05
N ASP A 63 -7.93 23.99 -13.88
CA ASP A 63 -7.09 24.27 -15.06
C ASP A 63 -7.92 24.98 -16.15
N GLU A 64 -9.17 24.54 -16.37
CA GLU A 64 -10.12 25.18 -17.31
C GLU A 64 -10.46 26.64 -16.94
N LEU A 65 -10.52 26.95 -15.63
CA LEU A 65 -10.76 28.32 -15.15
C LEU A 65 -9.55 29.24 -15.34
N ASP A 66 -8.33 28.70 -15.29
CA ASP A 66 -7.12 29.50 -15.49
C ASP A 66 -6.95 29.89 -16.97
N GLU A 67 -7.27 28.97 -17.89
CA GLU A 67 -7.22 29.19 -19.34
C GLU A 67 -8.24 30.21 -19.87
N ASN A 68 -9.33 30.46 -19.13
CA ASN A 68 -10.35 31.42 -19.55
C ASN A 68 -9.85 32.88 -19.42
N ILE A 69 -9.66 33.57 -20.55
CA ILE A 69 -9.16 34.96 -20.59
C ILE A 69 -10.28 35.99 -20.32
N GLU A 70 -11.55 35.58 -20.49
CA GLU A 70 -12.72 36.46 -20.37
C GLU A 70 -13.04 36.82 -18.91
N LEU A 71 -12.70 35.95 -17.95
CA LEU A 71 -12.88 36.25 -16.53
C LEU A 71 -11.78 37.16 -15.98
N THR A 72 -12.20 38.21 -15.26
CA THR A 72 -11.25 39.02 -14.50
C THR A 72 -10.64 38.22 -13.35
N LYS A 73 -9.39 38.54 -12.97
CA LYS A 73 -8.68 37.89 -11.86
C LYS A 73 -9.55 37.77 -10.61
N LYS A 74 -10.27 38.83 -10.23
CA LYS A 74 -11.15 38.85 -9.05
C LYS A 74 -12.28 37.82 -9.13
N GLN A 75 -12.85 37.58 -10.31
CA GLN A 75 -13.88 36.58 -10.54
C GLN A 75 -13.30 35.16 -10.46
N LYS A 76 -12.11 34.93 -11.01
CA LYS A 76 -11.41 33.64 -10.88
C LYS A 76 -11.13 33.27 -9.41
N TRP A 77 -10.65 34.24 -8.63
CA TRP A 77 -10.44 34.06 -7.19
C TRP A 77 -11.73 33.72 -6.45
N PHE A 78 -12.84 34.37 -6.79
CA PHE A 78 -14.15 34.04 -6.22
C PHE A 78 -14.58 32.59 -6.55
N CYS A 79 -14.44 32.16 -7.81
CA CYS A 79 -14.79 30.79 -8.22
C CYS A 79 -13.93 29.73 -7.50
N LEU A 80 -12.62 29.95 -7.39
CA LEU A 80 -11.72 29.04 -6.65
C LEU A 80 -12.09 28.95 -5.17
N TYR A 81 -12.36 30.10 -4.55
CA TYR A 81 -12.76 30.17 -3.15
C TYR A 81 -14.11 29.47 -2.92
N TYR A 82 -15.07 29.64 -3.83
CA TYR A 82 -16.37 29.00 -3.78
C TYR A 82 -16.27 27.47 -3.87
N LEU A 83 -15.50 26.94 -4.82
CA LEU A 83 -15.27 25.48 -4.97
C LEU A 83 -14.58 24.87 -3.75
N GLN A 84 -13.69 25.63 -3.09
CA GLN A 84 -13.02 25.18 -1.88
C GLN A 84 -13.93 25.22 -0.64
N GLN A 85 -14.77 26.26 -0.53
CA GLN A 85 -15.56 26.52 0.67
C GLN A 85 -16.84 25.70 0.76
N PHE A 86 -17.58 25.53 -0.34
CA PHE A 86 -18.89 24.90 -0.33
C PHE A 86 -18.80 23.36 -0.42
N ASN A 87 -17.94 22.77 0.40
CA ASN A 87 -18.03 21.35 0.71
C ASN A 87 -19.03 21.16 1.87
N SER A 88 -19.74 20.03 1.90
CA SER A 88 -20.83 19.76 2.85
C SER A 88 -20.46 19.85 4.33
N THR A 89 -19.18 20.05 4.66
CA THR A 89 -18.61 20.08 6.00
C THR A 89 -18.35 21.49 6.56
N TRP A 90 -18.50 22.56 5.78
CA TRP A 90 -18.29 23.94 6.27
C TRP A 90 -19.56 24.71 6.66
N ALA A 91 -20.74 24.13 6.45
CA ALA A 91 -22.04 24.76 6.76
C ALA A 91 -22.70 24.25 8.06
N TYR A 92 -21.93 23.64 8.97
CA TYR A 92 -22.39 23.17 10.29
C TYR A 92 -21.77 23.97 11.43
#